data_AF-A0A975AX35-F1
#
_entry.id   AF-A0A975AX35-F1
#
_cell.length_a   1.000
_cell.length_b   1.000
_cell.length_c   1.000
_cell.angle_alpha   90.00
_cell.angle_beta   90.00
_cell.angle_gamma   90.00
#
_symmetry.space_group_name_H-M   'P 1'
#
loop_
_entity.id
_entity.type
_entity.pdbx_description
1 polymer ?
#
loop_
_entity_poly.entity_id
_entity_poly.type
_entity_poly.pdbx_seq_one_letter_code
_entity_poly.pdbx_strand_id
1 'polypeptide(L)' 'MRYIRISKVRMVERHFNISLDASVSDNDKMYNILVRIKQEMKDTNGNISNALRKYYQFVNGRVFPALSQYQRDVEIEVKQ' A
#
# COMPACT_ATOMS: atom_id res chain seq x y z
N MET A 1 -8.10 -17.34 -11.09
CA MET A 1 -8.04 -16.15 -10.20
C MET A 1 -7.42 -14.98 -10.95
N ARG A 2 -8.11 -13.84 -11.03
CA ARG A 2 -7.73 -12.70 -11.88
C ARG A 2 -6.52 -11.98 -11.30
N TYR A 3 -5.36 -12.22 -11.89
CA TYR A 3 -4.10 -11.53 -11.63
C TYR A 3 -4.19 -10.05 -12.02
N ILE A 4 -4.70 -9.20 -11.13
CA ILE A 4 -4.70 -7.75 -11.36
C ILE A 4 -3.25 -7.26 -11.20
N ARG A 5 -2.56 -7.12 -12.35
CA ARG A 5 -1.27 -6.43 -12.54
C ARG A 5 -0.13 -6.85 -11.61
N ILE A 6 0.18 -8.15 -11.62
CA ILE A 6 1.38 -8.73 -10.99
C ILE A 6 2.65 -7.90 -11.27
N SER A 7 2.82 -7.37 -12.48
CA SER A 7 4.10 -6.75 -12.88
C SER A 7 4.50 -5.57 -11.99
N LYS A 8 3.56 -4.72 -11.60
CA LYS A 8 3.83 -3.58 -10.71
C LYS A 8 3.96 -4.03 -9.25
N VAL A 9 3.13 -4.98 -8.83
CA VAL A 9 3.18 -5.56 -7.48
C VAL A 9 4.53 -6.24 -7.25
N ARG A 10 4.96 -7.10 -8.18
CA ARG A 10 6.28 -7.75 -8.14
C ARG A 10 7.44 -6.78 -8.22
N MET A 11 7.28 -5.66 -8.91
CA MET A 11 8.32 -4.61 -8.93
C MET A 11 8.51 -4.02 -7.52
N VAL A 12 7.42 -3.75 -6.80
CA VAL A 12 7.45 -3.29 -5.40
C VAL A 12 8.05 -4.38 -4.50
N GLU A 13 7.64 -5.65 -4.64
CA GLU A 13 8.23 -6.77 -3.88
C GLU A 13 9.74 -6.87 -4.07
N ARG A 14 10.23 -6.76 -5.31
CA ARG A 14 11.67 -6.80 -5.62
C ARG A 14 12.41 -5.58 -5.12
N HIS A 15 11.81 -4.40 -5.22
CA HIS A 15 12.46 -3.15 -4.82
C HIS A 15 12.64 -3.08 -3.30
N PHE A 16 11.62 -3.50 -2.55
CA PHE A 16 11.63 -3.44 -1.10
C PHE A 16 12.06 -4.76 -0.43
N ASN A 17 12.25 -5.83 -1.21
CA ASN A 17 12.52 -7.19 -0.74
C ASN A 17 11.49 -7.67 0.31
N ILE A 18 10.20 -7.45 0.01
CA ILE A 18 9.08 -7.78 0.90
C ILE A 18 8.10 -8.73 0.22
N SER A 19 7.38 -9.52 1.03
CA SER A 19 6.15 -10.18 0.57
C SER A 19 5.00 -9.20 0.65
N LEU A 20 4.36 -8.95 -0.50
CA LEU A 20 3.25 -8.01 -0.52
C LEU A 20 2.02 -8.56 0.20
N ASP A 21 1.79 -9.87 0.12
CA ASP A 21 0.69 -10.55 0.82
C ASP A 21 0.74 -10.36 2.34
N ALA A 22 1.91 -10.57 2.94
CA ALA A 22 2.12 -10.35 4.38
C ALA A 22 2.08 -8.86 4.78
N SER A 23 2.25 -7.97 3.80
CA SER A 23 2.24 -6.53 4.02
C SER A 23 0.86 -5.92 3.83
N VAL A 24 0.02 -6.47 2.95
CA VAL A 24 -1.36 -6.01 2.78
C VAL A 24 -2.30 -6.55 3.85
N SER A 25 -1.94 -7.63 4.55
CA SER A 25 -2.68 -8.11 5.72
C SER A 25 -2.58 -7.17 6.92
N ASP A 26 -1.64 -6.23 6.91
CA ASP A 26 -1.33 -5.32 8.00
C ASP A 26 -1.43 -3.87 7.49
N ASN A 27 -2.30 -3.08 8.10
CA ASN A 27 -2.58 -1.72 7.63
C ASN A 27 -1.37 -0.79 7.76
N ASP A 28 -0.55 -0.96 8.79
CA ASP A 28 0.62 -0.12 9.04
C ASP A 28 1.74 -0.43 8.05
N LYS A 29 1.92 -1.72 7.73
CA LYS A 29 2.86 -2.13 6.67
C LYS A 29 2.41 -1.61 5.31
N MET A 30 1.12 -1.73 5.00
CA MET A 30 0.55 -1.17 3.77
C MET A 30 0.78 0.35 3.67
N TYR A 31 0.54 1.09 4.76
CA TYR A 31 0.78 2.53 4.82
C TYR A 31 2.26 2.85 4.57
N ASN A 32 3.17 2.18 5.27
CA ASN A 32 4.60 2.41 5.14
C ASN A 32 5.08 2.17 3.70
N ILE A 33 4.63 1.10 3.05
CA ILE A 33 4.98 0.81 1.65
C ILE A 33 4.48 1.91 0.72
N LEU A 34 3.26 2.41 0.89
CA LEU A 34 2.74 3.50 0.07
C LEU A 34 3.54 4.79 0.24
N VAL A 35 3.98 5.10 1.46
CA VAL A 35 4.85 6.25 1.74
C VAL A 35 6.21 6.07 1.05
N ARG A 36 6.82 4.90 1.20
CA ARG A 36 8.10 4.56 0.56
C ARG A 36 8.02 4.57 -0.96
N ILE A 37 6.95 4.05 -1.58
CA ILE A 37 6.74 4.14 -3.04
C ILE A 37 6.71 5.60 -3.50
N LYS A 38 6.04 6.47 -2.76
CA LYS A 38 5.96 7.90 -3.10
C LYS A 38 7.34 8.59 -2.99
N GLN A 39 8.14 8.23 -1.99
CA GLN A 39 9.44 8.82 -1.72
C GLN A 39 10.57 8.23 -2.60
N GLU A 40 10.68 6.91 -2.65
CA GLU A 40 11.80 6.18 -3.29
C GLU A 40 11.55 5.96 -4.79
N MET A 41 10.33 5.61 -5.20
CA MET A 41 10.01 5.33 -6.61
C MET A 41 9.52 6.56 -7.38
N LYS A 42 9.42 7.72 -6.71
CA LYS A 42 8.90 8.98 -7.28
C LYS A 42 7.57 8.77 -8.01
N ASP A 43 6.66 8.00 -7.40
CA ASP A 43 5.32 7.71 -7.95
C ASP A 43 4.39 8.92 -7.84
N THR A 44 4.76 10.04 -8.46
CA THR A 44 4.04 11.32 -8.39
C THR A 44 2.65 11.22 -9.04
N ASN A 45 2.51 10.36 -10.05
CA ASN A 45 1.24 10.12 -10.76
C ASN A 45 0.34 9.08 -10.08
N GLY A 46 0.77 8.49 -8.96
CA GLY A 46 0.00 7.50 -8.21
C GLY A 46 -0.24 6.18 -8.97
N ASN A 47 0.56 5.89 -9.98
CA ASN A 47 0.39 4.74 -10.88
C ASN A 47 0.73 3.41 -10.21
N ILE A 48 1.68 3.42 -9.27
CA ILE A 48 2.09 2.25 -8.49
C ILE A 48 1.21 2.17 -7.24
N SER A 49 1.04 3.29 -6.55
CA SER A 49 0.21 3.42 -5.35
C SER A 49 -1.24 2.97 -5.60
N ASN A 50 -1.84 3.35 -6.72
CA ASN A 50 -3.20 2.92 -7.07
C ASN A 50 -3.29 1.43 -7.45
N ALA A 51 -2.22 0.86 -8.02
CA ALA A 51 -2.17 -0.58 -8.25
C ALA A 51 -2.12 -1.33 -6.91
N LEU A 52 -1.34 -0.84 -5.96
CA LEU A 52 -1.25 -1.41 -4.62
C LEU A 52 -2.57 -1.31 -3.86
N ARG A 53 -3.25 -0.16 -3.89
CA ARG A 53 -4.56 0.01 -3.25
C ARG A 53 -5.62 -0.96 -3.82
N LYS A 54 -5.60 -1.19 -5.13
CA LYS A 54 -6.48 -2.19 -5.77
C LYS A 54 -6.14 -3.61 -5.32
N TYR A 55 -4.86 -3.92 -5.15
CA TYR A 55 -4.43 -5.21 -4.62
C TYR A 55 -4.89 -5.40 -3.18
N TYR A 56 -4.69 -4.39 -2.33
CA TYR A 56 -5.18 -4.38 -0.95
C TYR A 56 -6.70 -4.57 -0.88
N GLN A 57 -7.47 -3.89 -1.73
CA GLN A 57 -8.92 -4.06 -1.80
C GLN A 57 -9.32 -5.48 -2.23
N PHE A 58 -8.58 -6.06 -3.17
CA PHE A 58 -8.82 -7.43 -3.61
C PHE A 58 -8.58 -8.45 -2.49
N VAL A 59 -7.52 -8.26 -1.68
CA VAL A 59 -7.16 -9.18 -0.59
C VAL A 59 -8.04 -8.99 0.64
N ASN A 60 -8.30 -7.74 1.05
CA ASN A 60 -8.99 -7.43 2.30
C ASN A 60 -10.49 -7.10 2.14
N GLY A 61 -10.98 -7.02 0.91
CA GLY A 61 -12.38 -6.65 0.62
C GLY A 61 -12.73 -5.18 0.92
N ARG A 62 -11.77 -4.35 1.37
CA ARG A 62 -11.98 -2.94 1.75
C ARG A 62 -10.98 -2.01 1.08
N VAL A 63 -11.39 -0.77 0.81
CA VAL A 63 -10.52 0.23 0.20
C VAL A 63 -9.58 0.81 1.25
N PHE A 64 -8.28 0.86 0.96
CA PHE A 64 -7.33 1.55 1.83
C PHE A 64 -7.55 3.06 1.74
N PRO A 65 -7.68 3.78 2.88
CA PRO A 65 -7.95 5.21 2.88
C PRO A 65 -6.80 6.03 2.27
N ALA A 66 -7.03 7.33 2.09
CA ALA A 66 -5.96 8.25 1.69
C ALA A 66 -4.87 8.29 2.77
N LEU A 67 -3.61 8.51 2.37
CA LEU A 67 -2.48 8.54 3.33
C LEU A 67 -2.68 9.59 4.43
N SER A 68 -3.18 10.78 4.06
CA SER A 68 -3.52 11.85 5.01
C SER A 68 -4.68 11.51 5.94
N GLN A 69 -5.57 10.62 5.52
CA GLN A 69 -6.64 10.12 6.38
C GLN A 69 -6.09 9.09 7.36
N TYR A 70 -5.39 8.08 6.85
CA TYR A 70 -4.77 7.05 7.69
C TYR A 70 -3.84 7.62 8.75
N GLN A 71 -3.00 8.60 8.37
CA GLN A 71 -2.10 9.26 9.32
C GLN A 71 -2.86 9.97 10.45
N ARG A 72 -3.96 10.67 10.13
CA ARG A 72 -4.80 11.32 11.14
C ARG A 72 -5.46 10.30 12.06
N ASP A 73 -5.96 9.20 11.50
CA ASP A 73 -6.61 8.15 12.28
C ASP A 73 -5.62 7.52 13.28
N VAL A 74 -4.40 7.22 12.84
CA VAL A 74 -3.32 6.71 13.72
C VAL A 74 -2.90 7.75 14.77
N GLU A 75 -2.76 9.04 14.39
CA GLU A 75 -2.42 10.11 15.34
C GLU A 75 -3.50 10.34 16.41
N ILE A 76 -4.76 10.05 16.11
CA ILE A 76 -5.86 10.10 17.08
C ILE A 76 -5.79 8.89 18.01
N GLU A 77 -5.53 7.69 17.48
CA GLU A 77 -5.47 6.44 18.24
C GLU A 77 -4.31 6.41 19.26
N VAL A 78 -3.17 7.05 18.95
CA VAL A 78 -2.00 7.15 19.86
C VAL A 78 -2.22 8.17 20.99
N LYS A 79 -3.21 9.07 20.89
CA LYS A 79 -3.49 10.11 21.88
C LYS A 79 -4.62 9.76 22.86
N GLN A 80 -5.17 8.56 22.77
CA GLN A 80 -6.24 8.06 23.63
C GLN A 80 -5.67 7.16 24.74
#